data_AF-A0A4R8EL90-F1
#
_entry.id   AF-A0A4R8EL90-F1
#
_cell.length_a   1.000
_cell.length_b   1.000
_cell.length_c   1.000
_cell.angle_alpha   90.00
_cell.angle_beta   90.00
_cell.angle_gamma   90.00
#
_symmetry.space_group_name_H-M   'P 1'
#
loop_
_entity.id
_entity.type
_entity.pdbx_description
1 polymer ?
#
loop_
_entity_poly.entity_id
_entity_poly.type
_entity_poly.pdbx_seq_one_letter_code
_entity_poly.pdbx_strand_id
1 'polypeptide(L)'
;MKNKRMFSLMGIFYKETFRNGIEVFFTLLLPVLLMLLFGFIFGTETDPSVDYKLGIAGNFEVGIVEALPYQVLIFEDKNSLSQALESDQIDMGIIIVENNQITFVQKETDINNQSNIF
;
A
#
# COMPACT_ATOMS: atom_id res chain seq x y z
N MET A 1 -25.77 40.34 32.80
CA MET A 1 -25.48 41.20 31.62
C MET A 1 -24.11 40.99 30.95
N LYS A 2 -23.16 40.23 31.53
CA LYS A 2 -21.79 40.06 30.97
C LYS A 2 -21.72 39.28 29.63
N ASN A 3 -22.54 38.24 29.45
CA ASN A 3 -22.42 37.34 28.29
C ASN A 3 -22.91 37.96 26.97
N LYS A 4 -23.85 38.92 27.01
CA LYS A 4 -24.41 39.55 25.81
C LYS A 4 -23.36 40.30 24.99
N ARG A 5 -22.37 40.92 25.64
CA ARG A 5 -21.25 41.58 24.95
C ARG A 5 -20.34 40.59 24.24
N MET A 6 -20.04 39.46 24.87
CA MET A 6 -19.19 38.43 24.28
C MET A 6 -19.86 37.78 23.06
N PHE A 7 -21.16 37.50 23.13
CA PHE A 7 -21.93 37.02 21.97
C PHE A 7 -21.99 38.05 20.83
N SER A 8 -22.15 39.33 21.15
CA SER A 8 -22.12 40.40 20.14
C SER A 8 -20.75 40.51 19.46
N LEU A 9 -19.66 40.40 20.23
CA LEU A 9 -18.31 40.42 19.68
C LEU A 9 -18.07 39.22 18.77
N MET A 10 -18.45 38.01 19.21
CA MET A 10 -18.36 36.81 18.39
C MET A 10 -19.15 36.94 17.08
N GLY A 11 -20.34 37.54 17.11
CA GLY A 11 -21.12 37.82 15.90
C GLY A 11 -20.42 38.78 14.94
N ILE A 12 -19.73 39.81 15.45
CA ILE A 12 -18.95 40.75 14.63
C ILE A 12 -17.73 40.04 14.03
N PHE A 13 -16.99 39.26 14.82
CA PHE A 13 -15.84 38.50 14.33
C PHE A 13 -16.26 37.50 13.26
N TYR A 14 -17.31 36.71 13.49
CA TYR A 14 -17.82 35.78 12.49
C TYR A 14 -18.21 36.52 11.20
N LYS A 15 -18.98 37.60 11.31
CA LYS A 15 -19.39 38.37 10.13
C LYS A 15 -18.19 38.94 9.35
N GLU A 16 -17.15 39.37 10.06
CA GLU A 16 -15.94 39.94 9.46
C GLU A 16 -15.06 38.87 8.81
N THR A 17 -14.80 37.76 9.52
CA THR A 17 -14.04 36.62 9.02
C THR A 17 -14.70 36.00 7.79
N PHE A 18 -16.03 35.84 7.81
CA PHE A 18 -16.76 35.26 6.68
C PHE A 18 -17.16 36.27 5.60
N ARG A 19 -16.76 37.54 5.73
CA ARG A 19 -17.04 38.57 4.70
C ARG A 19 -16.29 38.29 3.40
N ASN A 20 -15.08 37.74 3.49
CA ASN A 20 -14.24 37.44 2.35
C ASN A 20 -14.17 35.91 2.12
N GLY A 21 -15.07 35.40 1.28
CA GLY A 21 -15.15 33.96 1.01
C GLY A 21 -13.87 33.36 0.44
N ILE A 22 -13.08 34.15 -0.29
CA ILE A 22 -11.79 33.70 -0.84
C ILE A 22 -10.78 33.45 0.29
N GLU A 23 -10.66 34.40 1.23
CA GLU A 23 -9.75 34.28 2.37
C GLU A 23 -10.15 33.14 3.31
N VAL A 24 -11.45 32.95 3.55
CA VAL A 24 -11.97 31.80 4.30
C VAL A 24 -11.61 30.48 3.63
N PHE A 25 -11.73 30.41 2.31
CA PHE A 25 -11.37 29.21 1.54
C PHE A 25 -9.89 28.87 1.74
N PHE A 26 -8.98 29.84 1.52
CA PHE A 26 -7.54 29.59 1.66
C PHE A 26 -7.11 29.31 3.11
N THR A 27 -7.81 29.88 4.09
CA THR A 27 -7.43 29.76 5.51
C THR A 27 -7.99 28.49 6.16
N LEU A 28 -9.23 28.12 5.85
CA LEU A 28 -9.92 27.00 6.52
C LEU A 28 -10.09 25.78 5.62
N LEU A 29 -10.46 25.99 4.35
CA LEU A 29 -10.89 24.90 3.47
C LEU A 29 -9.70 24.26 2.73
N LEU A 30 -8.75 25.07 2.26
CA LEU A 30 -7.56 24.57 1.56
C LEU A 30 -6.71 23.62 2.42
N PRO A 31 -6.40 23.90 3.71
CA PRO A 31 -5.64 22.96 4.53
C PRO A 31 -6.33 21.61 4.70
N VAL A 32 -7.67 21.61 4.83
CA VAL A 32 -8.48 20.38 4.92
C VAL A 32 -8.43 19.59 3.62
N LEU A 33 -8.56 20.28 2.47
CA LEU A 33 -8.43 19.63 1.16
C LEU A 33 -7.05 19.04 0.94
N LEU A 34 -5.99 19.76 1.34
CA LEU A 34 -4.63 19.24 1.26
C LEU A 34 -4.48 18.01 2.15
N MET A 35 -4.96 18.03 3.39
CA MET A 35 -4.90 16.88 4.28
C MET A 35 -5.62 15.65 3.69
N LEU A 36 -6.80 15.84 3.07
CA LEU A 36 -7.51 14.76 2.39
C LEU A 36 -6.74 14.24 1.16
N LEU A 37 -6.14 15.14 0.38
CA LEU A 37 -5.34 14.78 -0.78
C LEU A 37 -4.09 13.96 -0.36
N PHE A 38 -3.37 14.43 0.66
CA PHE A 38 -2.24 13.69 1.23
C PHE A 38 -2.69 12.34 1.80
N GLY A 39 -3.81 12.31 2.53
CA GLY A 39 -4.36 11.05 3.06
C GLY A 39 -4.79 10.07 1.97
N PHE A 40 -5.29 10.56 0.84
CA PHE A 40 -5.65 9.71 -0.30
C PHE A 40 -4.43 9.20 -1.07
N ILE A 41 -3.45 10.07 -1.32
CA ILE A 41 -2.24 9.71 -2.08
C ILE A 41 -1.34 8.78 -1.27
N PHE A 42 -1.13 9.07 0.01
CA PHE A 42 -0.14 8.37 0.84
C PHE A 42 -0.76 7.41 1.87
N GLY A 43 -2.07 7.48 2.10
CA GLY A 43 -2.74 6.64 3.11
C GLY A 43 -3.07 5.22 2.65
N THR A 44 -2.89 4.90 1.37
CA THR A 44 -3.11 3.55 0.82
C THR A 44 -1.83 2.70 0.76
N GLU A 45 -0.68 3.25 1.15
CA GLU A 45 0.63 2.56 1.02
C GLU A 45 0.88 1.52 2.13
N THR A 46 0.00 1.43 3.13
CA THR A 46 0.06 0.40 4.16
C THR A 46 -1.01 -0.64 3.92
N ASP A 47 -0.89 -1.41 2.83
CA ASP A 47 -1.54 -2.71 2.76
C ASP A 47 -0.51 -3.80 3.14
N PRO A 48 -0.36 -4.15 4.43
CA PRO A 48 0.43 -5.30 4.83
C PRO A 48 -0.24 -6.63 4.46
N SER A 49 -1.42 -6.62 3.83
CA SER A 49 -2.20 -7.78 3.40
C SER A 49 -2.24 -7.98 1.89
N VAL A 50 -1.17 -7.59 1.18
CA VAL A 50 -0.93 -8.22 -0.13
C VAL A 50 -0.60 -9.69 0.14
N ASP A 51 -1.63 -10.53 0.06
CA ASP A 51 -1.51 -12.00 0.08
C ASP A 51 -0.74 -12.42 -1.18
N TYR A 52 0.59 -12.28 -1.12
CA TYR A 52 1.47 -12.72 -2.18
C TYR A 52 1.38 -14.24 -2.31
N LYS A 53 0.99 -14.70 -3.50
CA LYS A 53 1.01 -16.11 -3.85
C LYS A 53 2.41 -16.48 -4.32
N LEU A 54 3.05 -17.37 -3.59
CA LEU A 54 4.41 -17.84 -3.87
C LEU A 54 4.32 -19.15 -4.66
N GLY A 55 5.02 -19.22 -5.79
CA GLY A 55 5.27 -20.47 -6.51
C GLY A 55 6.65 -21.03 -6.17
N ILE A 56 6.77 -22.32 -5.90
CA ILE A 56 8.06 -22.99 -5.69
C ILE A 56 8.20 -24.14 -6.68
N ALA A 57 9.35 -24.22 -7.36
CA ALA A 57 9.72 -25.35 -8.21
C ALA A 57 11.11 -25.87 -7.84
N GLY A 58 11.26 -27.20 -7.79
CA GLY A 58 12.53 -27.87 -7.51
C GLY A 58 12.47 -28.90 -6.37
N ASN A 59 13.63 -29.32 -5.90
CA ASN A 59 13.74 -30.23 -4.76
C ASN A 59 13.79 -29.42 -3.46
N PHE A 60 12.73 -29.50 -2.65
CA PHE A 60 12.60 -28.76 -1.40
C PHE A 60 12.08 -29.67 -0.28
N GLU A 61 12.43 -29.34 0.96
CA GLU A 61 11.86 -30.00 2.13
C GLU A 61 10.46 -29.43 2.41
N VAL A 62 9.46 -30.31 2.50
CA VAL A 62 8.05 -29.94 2.70
C VAL A 62 7.85 -29.06 3.95
N GLY A 63 8.67 -29.25 4.99
CA GLY A 63 8.62 -28.44 6.21
C GLY A 63 8.92 -26.96 6.01
N ILE A 64 9.63 -26.58 4.94
CA ILE A 64 9.93 -25.18 4.60
C ILE A 64 8.66 -24.50 4.06
N VAL A 65 7.83 -25.24 3.32
CA VAL A 65 6.59 -24.72 2.72
C VAL A 65 5.52 -24.46 3.78
N GLU A 66 5.40 -25.37 4.74
CA GLU A 66 4.42 -25.25 5.84
C GLU A 66 4.78 -24.15 6.86
N ALA A 67 6.05 -23.74 6.92
CA ALA A 67 6.53 -22.68 7.81
C ALA A 67 6.31 -21.26 7.25
N LEU A 68 5.96 -21.13 5.97
CA LEU A 68 5.74 -19.84 5.34
C LEU A 68 4.32 -19.33 5.63
N PRO A 69 4.16 -18.07 6.07
CA PRO A 69 2.85 -17.49 6.37
C PRO A 69 2.02 -17.13 5.12
N TYR A 70 2.41 -17.61 3.94
CA TYR A 70 1.88 -17.25 2.64
C TYR A 70 1.31 -18.46 1.90
N GLN A 71 0.41 -18.22 0.94
CA GLN A 71 -0.11 -19.29 0.09
C GLN A 71 0.97 -19.74 -0.90
N VAL A 72 1.51 -20.94 -0.68
CA VAL A 72 2.53 -21.54 -1.55
C VAL A 72 1.90 -22.54 -2.52
N LEU A 73 2.16 -22.38 -3.82
CA LEU A 73 1.83 -23.33 -4.87
C LEU A 73 3.11 -24.04 -5.32
N ILE A 74 3.06 -25.37 -5.38
CA ILE A 74 4.19 -26.21 -5.77
C ILE A 74 4.06 -26.56 -7.25
N PHE A 75 5.15 -26.40 -8.00
CA PHE A 75 5.23 -26.71 -9.42
C PHE A 75 6.32 -27.75 -9.68
N GLU A 76 6.06 -28.66 -10.63
CA GLU A 76 6.98 -29.75 -10.97
C GLU A 76 8.24 -29.26 -11.68
N ASP A 77 8.11 -28.18 -12.47
CA ASP A 77 9.18 -27.69 -13.31
C ASP A 77 9.16 -26.16 -13.48
N LYS A 78 10.28 -25.63 -13.95
CA LYS A 78 10.49 -24.19 -14.19
C LYS A 78 9.49 -23.60 -15.20
N ASN A 79 9.14 -24.33 -16.27
CA ASN A 79 8.23 -23.82 -17.30
C ASN A 79 6.81 -23.67 -16.74
N SER A 80 6.36 -24.64 -15.93
CA SER A 80 5.08 -24.57 -15.23
C SER A 80 5.00 -23.38 -14.27
N LEU A 81 6.09 -23.10 -13.55
CA LEU A 81 6.20 -21.91 -12.69
C LEU A 81 6.21 -20.60 -13.50
N SER A 82 6.92 -20.55 -14.63
CA SER A 82 6.90 -19.40 -15.55
C SER A 82 5.51 -19.13 -16.11
N GLN A 83 4.76 -20.16 -16.50
CA GLN A 83 3.39 -20.01 -16.99
C GLN A 83 2.44 -19.52 -15.89
N ALA A 84 2.62 -19.98 -14.66
CA ALA A 84 1.83 -19.51 -13.52
C ALA A 84 2.12 -18.03 -13.18
N LEU A 85 3.36 -17.56 -13.37
CA LEU A 85 3.72 -16.14 -13.26
C LEU A 85 3.10 -15.30 -14.39
N GLU A 86 3.08 -15.80 -15.63
CA GLU A 86 2.51 -15.08 -16.77
C GLU A 86 0.98 -14.99 -16.71
N SER A 87 0.33 -15.98 -16.09
CA SER A 87 -1.13 -16.06 -15.95
C SER A 87 -1.68 -15.46 -14.65
N ASP A 88 -0.85 -14.74 -13.89
CA ASP A 88 -1.18 -14.11 -12.60
C ASP A 88 -1.76 -15.12 -11.57
N GLN A 89 -1.36 -16.39 -11.65
CA GLN A 89 -1.70 -17.41 -10.65
C GLN A 89 -0.80 -17.32 -9.42
N ILE A 90 0.43 -16.82 -9.59
CA ILE A 90 1.42 -16.53 -8.56
C ILE A 90 2.04 -15.15 -8.81
N ASP A 91 2.42 -14.47 -7.74
CA ASP A 91 3.04 -13.14 -7.80
C ASP A 91 4.57 -13.22 -7.82
N MET A 92 5.11 -14.27 -7.18
CA MET A 92 6.53 -14.51 -7.04
C MET A 92 6.84 -16.00 -7.21
N GLY A 93 7.95 -16.31 -7.89
CA GLY A 93 8.42 -17.66 -8.13
C GLY A 93 9.80 -17.90 -7.52
N ILE A 94 10.00 -19.05 -6.88
CA ILE A 94 11.27 -19.50 -6.33
C ILE A 94 11.66 -20.80 -7.03
N ILE A 95 12.85 -20.83 -7.63
CA ILE A 95 13.39 -22.03 -8.27
C ILE A 95 14.60 -22.49 -7.46
N ILE A 96 14.51 -23.69 -6.91
CA ILE A 96 15.59 -24.32 -6.14
C ILE A 96 16.29 -25.34 -7.02
N VAL A 97 17.57 -25.10 -7.31
CA VAL A 97 18.41 -25.98 -8.12
C VAL A 97 19.32 -26.81 -7.21
N GLU A 98 19.62 -28.05 -7.60
CA GLU A 98 20.40 -29.06 -6.84
C GLU A 98 21.77 -28.58 -6.33
N ASN A 99 22.30 -27.46 -6.85
CA ASN A 99 23.56 -26.85 -6.40
C ASN A 99 23.39 -25.77 -5.32
N ASN A 100 22.34 -25.85 -4.50
CA ASN A 100 22.00 -24.82 -3.49
C ASN A 100 21.78 -23.41 -4.10
N GLN A 101 21.47 -23.33 -5.39
CA GLN A 101 21.17 -22.06 -6.04
C GLN A 101 19.67 -21.81 -5.97
N ILE A 102 19.30 -20.68 -5.37
CA ILE A 102 17.92 -20.22 -5.28
C ILE A 102 17.77 -19.07 -6.26
N THR A 103 16.94 -19.25 -7.29
CA THR A 103 16.60 -18.19 -8.23
C THR A 103 15.24 -17.63 -7.89
N PHE A 104 15.18 -16.32 -7.65
CA PHE A 104 13.94 -15.59 -7.47
C PHE A 104 13.49 -15.04 -8.82
N VAL A 105 12.24 -15.30 -9.18
CA VAL A 105 11.62 -14.82 -10.40
C VAL A 105 10.39 -14.02 -9.99
N GLN A 106 10.40 -12.74 -10.34
CA GLN A 106 9.35 -11.79 -10.04
C GLN A 106 8.96 -11.13 -11.37
N LYS A 107 7.66 -10.96 -11.59
CA LYS A 107 7.19 -10.13 -12.71
C LYS A 107 7.71 -8.72 -12.48
N GLU A 108 8.33 -8.14 -13.50
CA GLU A 108 8.89 -6.78 -13.46
C GLU A 108 7.82 -5.86 -12.89
N THR A 109 8.02 -5.43 -11.65
CA THR A 109 7.00 -4.69 -10.93
C THR A 109 7.11 -3.26 -11.40
N ASP A 110 5.95 -2.63 -11.61
CA ASP A 110 5.85 -1.20 -11.82
C ASP A 110 6.82 -0.48 -10.86
N ILE A 111 7.60 0.47 -11.39
CA ILE A 111 8.77 1.15 -10.78
C ILE A 111 8.48 1.73 -9.37
N ASN A 112 7.23 1.72 -8.93
CA ASN A 112 6.74 2.19 -7.64
C ASN A 112 6.81 1.17 -6.50
N ASN A 113 7.05 -0.13 -6.75
CA ASN A 113 7.07 -1.12 -5.68
C ASN A 113 8.50 -1.48 -5.26
N GLN A 114 9.12 -0.60 -4.47
CA GLN A 114 10.40 -0.87 -3.83
C GLN A 114 10.19 -1.83 -2.66
N SER A 115 10.42 -3.12 -2.87
CA SER A 115 10.55 -4.10 -1.79
C SER A 115 11.89 -3.89 -1.08
N ASN A 116 11.86 -3.28 0.10
CA ASN A 116 12.99 -3.30 1.02
C ASN A 116 13.18 -4.73 1.54
N ILE A 117 14.23 -5.38 1.08
CA ILE A 117 14.69 -6.66 1.62
C ILE A 117 15.62 -6.32 2.80
N PHE A 118 15.17 -6.56 4.02
CA PHE A 118 15.99 -6.51 5.24
C PHE A 118 16.64 -7.87 5.50
#